data_AF-A0A5R2MWS0-F1
#
_entry.id   AF-A0A5R2MWS0-F1
#
_cell.length_a   1.000
_cell.length_b   1.000
_cell.length_c   1.000
_cell.angle_alpha   90.00
_cell.angle_beta   90.00
_cell.angle_gamma   90.00
#
_symmetry.space_group_name_H-M   'P 1'
#
loop_
_entity.id
_entity.type
_entity.pdbx_description
1 polymer ?
#
loop_
_entity_poly.entity_id
_entity_poly.type
_entity_poly.pdbx_seq_one_letter_code
_entity_poly.pdbx_strand_id
1 'polypeptide(L)'
;SEALEGFFAARRERVEEIRTAEDVVVSTVGRELYEKFFQGYTRKQWGVDPSQLSKSVTARVPTRTNRDDRYFGDSFQQMPAEGYTRMFQRMLDHPNIK
;
A
#
# COMPACT_ATOMS: atom_id res chain seq x y z
N SER A 1 18.83 -2.46 -2.66
CA SER A 1 20.26 -2.37 -2.32
C SER A 1 20.52 -3.43 -1.28
N GLU A 2 21.57 -4.22 -1.45
CA GLU A 2 21.93 -5.31 -0.53
C GLU A 2 22.09 -4.82 0.92
N ALA A 3 22.66 -3.62 1.10
CA ALA A 3 22.78 -2.98 2.42
C ALA A 3 21.42 -2.67 3.08
N LEU A 4 20.40 -2.30 2.28
CA LEU A 4 19.06 -1.99 2.80
C LEU A 4 18.30 -3.28 3.17
N GLU A 5 18.48 -4.34 2.39
CA GLU A 5 17.94 -5.66 2.73
C GLU A 5 18.55 -6.17 4.04
N GLY A 6 19.87 -6.06 4.21
CA GLY A 6 20.54 -6.37 5.48
C GLY A 6 20.04 -5.51 6.65
N PHE A 7 19.76 -4.22 6.41
CA PHE A 7 19.20 -3.32 7.42
C PHE A 7 17.81 -3.76 7.90
N PHE A 8 16.93 -4.16 6.97
CA PHE A 8 15.59 -4.68 7.30
C PHE A 8 15.66 -6.06 7.94
N ALA A 9 16.50 -6.97 7.43
CA ALA A 9 16.66 -8.31 7.99
C ALA A 9 17.10 -8.29 9.46
N ALA A 10 17.90 -7.30 9.87
CA ALA A 10 18.33 -7.11 11.26
C ALA A 10 17.24 -6.53 12.19
N ARG A 11 16.14 -5.98 11.65
CA ARG A 11 15.10 -5.27 12.40
C ARG A 11 13.72 -5.90 12.33
N ARG A 12 13.45 -6.65 11.27
CA ARG A 12 12.15 -7.29 11.07
C ARG A 12 11.85 -8.29 12.18
N GLU A 13 10.59 -8.33 12.58
CA GLU A 13 10.12 -9.24 13.62
C GLU A 13 9.80 -10.61 13.01
N ARG A 14 10.13 -11.69 13.73
CA ARG A 14 9.68 -13.03 13.32
C ARG A 14 8.21 -13.19 13.69
N VAL A 15 7.36 -13.26 12.68
CA VAL A 15 5.92 -13.56 12.82
C VAL A 15 5.67 -14.93 12.20
N GLU A 16 5.16 -15.89 12.99
CA GLU A 16 4.95 -17.26 12.53
C GLU A 16 3.84 -17.36 11.47
N GLU A 17 2.77 -16.58 11.65
CA GLU A 17 1.65 -16.52 10.72
C GLU A 17 1.17 -15.07 10.55
N ILE A 18 1.19 -14.58 9.31
CA ILE A 18 0.75 -13.22 8.98
C ILE A 18 -0.78 -13.19 8.85
N ARG A 19 -1.45 -12.52 9.78
CA ARG A 19 -2.90 -12.37 9.82
C ARG A 19 -3.34 -10.92 9.67
N THR A 20 -2.60 -10.00 10.26
CA THR A 20 -3.01 -8.61 10.44
C THR A 20 -2.21 -7.64 9.56
N ALA A 21 -2.70 -6.41 9.46
CA ALA A 21 -2.00 -5.33 8.78
C ALA A 21 -0.70 -4.94 9.49
N GLU A 22 -0.65 -5.08 10.82
CA GLU A 22 0.57 -4.92 11.61
C GLU A 22 1.60 -5.99 11.26
N ASP A 23 1.20 -7.27 11.28
CA ASP A 23 2.08 -8.43 11.03
C ASP A 23 2.88 -8.27 9.73
N VAL A 24 2.21 -7.81 8.65
CA VAL A 24 2.84 -7.57 7.35
C VAL A 24 3.98 -6.58 7.45
N VAL A 25 3.78 -5.46 8.13
CA VAL A 25 4.75 -4.36 8.16
C VAL A 25 5.90 -4.70 9.10
N VAL A 26 5.60 -5.20 10.31
CA VAL A 26 6.63 -5.50 11.31
C VAL A 26 7.53 -6.67 10.88
N SER A 27 6.97 -7.65 10.18
CA SER A 27 7.74 -8.77 9.60
C SER A 27 8.57 -8.37 8.36
N THR A 28 8.37 -7.16 7.82
CA THR A 28 9.11 -6.66 6.66
C THR A 28 10.15 -5.63 7.06
N VAL A 29 9.75 -4.58 7.79
CA VAL A 29 10.60 -3.40 8.07
C VAL A 29 10.90 -3.18 9.55
N GLY A 30 10.28 -3.98 10.43
CA GLY A 30 10.45 -3.88 11.88
C GLY A 30 9.58 -2.81 12.56
N ARG A 31 9.56 -2.86 13.90
CA ARG A 31 8.71 -2.03 14.78
C ARG A 31 8.83 -0.54 14.54
N GLU A 32 10.07 -0.04 14.50
CA GLU A 32 10.36 1.39 14.47
C GLU A 32 9.76 2.07 13.23
N LEU A 33 9.92 1.45 12.06
CA LEU A 33 9.38 1.98 10.81
C LEU A 33 7.87 1.79 10.71
N TYR A 34 7.34 0.69 11.26
CA TYR A 34 5.90 0.50 11.41
C TYR A 34 5.25 1.63 12.21
N GLU A 35 5.79 1.97 13.38
CA GLU A 35 5.24 3.01 14.25
C GLU A 35 5.31 4.40 13.62
N LYS A 36 6.42 4.71 12.95
CA LYS A 36 6.64 6.02 12.32
C LYS A 36 5.75 6.26 11.08
N PHE A 37 5.55 5.24 10.25
CA PHE A 37 4.92 5.43 8.93
C PHE A 37 3.52 4.82 8.81
N PHE A 38 3.21 3.73 9.52
CA PHE A 38 1.99 2.96 9.31
C PHE A 38 0.99 3.10 10.46
N GLN A 39 1.44 2.95 11.71
CA GLN A 39 0.53 2.86 12.87
C GLN A 39 -0.37 4.09 13.01
N GLY A 40 0.23 5.28 13.09
CA GLY A 40 -0.52 6.52 13.26
C GLY A 40 -1.44 6.84 12.08
N TYR A 41 -0.96 6.60 10.84
CA TYR A 41 -1.77 6.82 9.64
C TYR A 41 -2.97 5.89 9.57
N THR A 42 -2.75 4.59 9.83
CA THR A 42 -3.79 3.56 9.75
C THR A 42 -4.86 3.79 10.82
N ARG A 43 -4.47 4.11 12.06
CA ARG A 43 -5.42 4.48 13.12
C ARG A 43 -6.26 5.70 12.73
N LYS A 44 -5.66 6.71 12.12
CA LYS A 44 -6.37 7.91 11.68
C LYS A 44 -7.35 7.62 10.54
N GLN A 45 -6.95 6.78 9.58
CA GLN A 45 -7.78 6.46 8.41
C GLN A 45 -8.94 5.53 8.75
N TRP A 46 -8.72 4.55 9.64
CA TRP A 46 -9.65 3.45 9.89
C TRP A 46 -10.31 3.50 11.27
N GLY A 47 -9.84 4.35 12.19
CA GLY A 47 -10.37 4.45 13.55
C GLY A 47 -10.07 3.25 14.45
N VAL A 48 -9.28 2.28 13.97
CA VAL A 48 -8.93 1.04 14.68
C VAL A 48 -7.43 0.75 14.58
N ASP A 49 -6.93 -0.11 15.46
CA ASP A 49 -5.52 -0.48 15.45
C ASP A 49 -5.18 -1.42 14.26
N PRO A 50 -3.98 -1.33 13.65
CA PRO A 50 -3.60 -2.21 12.55
C PRO A 50 -3.58 -3.70 12.91
N SER A 51 -3.41 -4.06 14.18
CA SER A 51 -3.58 -5.44 14.65
C SER A 51 -5.00 -5.98 14.48
N GLN A 52 -5.99 -5.11 14.28
CA GLN A 52 -7.40 -5.47 14.10
C GLN A 52 -7.83 -5.46 12.62
N LEU A 53 -6.94 -5.07 11.72
CA LEU A 53 -7.19 -5.02 10.29
C LEU A 53 -6.58 -6.23 9.59
N SER A 54 -7.27 -6.73 8.55
CA SER A 54 -6.74 -7.80 7.72
C SER A 54 -5.43 -7.39 7.04
N LYS A 55 -4.52 -8.36 6.86
CA LYS A 55 -3.24 -8.19 6.15
C LYS A 55 -3.35 -7.53 4.77
N SER A 56 -4.50 -7.62 4.10
CA SER A 56 -4.73 -7.01 2.80
C SER A 56 -4.69 -5.48 2.80
N VAL A 57 -4.90 -4.83 3.96
CA VAL A 57 -4.96 -3.36 4.04
C VAL A 57 -3.59 -2.72 3.78
N THR A 58 -2.56 -3.15 4.50
CA THR A 58 -1.19 -2.60 4.37
C THR A 58 -0.39 -3.25 3.23
N ALA A 59 -0.78 -4.45 2.77
CA ALA A 59 -0.19 -5.10 1.59
C ALA A 59 -0.31 -4.27 0.30
N ARG A 60 -1.20 -3.27 0.25
CA ARG A 60 -1.36 -2.33 -0.86
C ARG A 60 -0.17 -1.38 -1.04
N VAL A 61 0.65 -1.20 -0.01
CA VAL A 61 1.84 -0.33 -0.04
C VAL A 61 3.08 -1.19 0.27
N PRO A 62 3.63 -1.90 -0.73
CA PRO A 62 4.75 -2.80 -0.50
C PRO A 62 6.02 -2.01 -0.21
N THR A 63 6.84 -2.54 0.70
CA THR A 63 8.19 -2.01 0.93
C THR A 63 9.08 -2.35 -0.26
N ARG A 64 9.92 -1.39 -0.68
CA ARG A 64 10.88 -1.57 -1.77
C ARG A 64 12.30 -1.38 -1.25
N THR A 65 13.24 -2.08 -1.88
CA THR A 65 14.68 -1.90 -1.62
C THR A 65 15.40 -1.20 -2.77
N ASN A 66 14.68 -0.83 -3.84
CA ASN A 66 15.20 0.01 -4.93
C ASN A 66 14.91 1.49 -4.64
N ARG A 67 15.24 2.37 -5.59
CA ARG A 67 15.03 3.83 -5.46
C ARG A 67 13.80 4.34 -6.22
N ASP A 68 12.94 3.43 -6.66
CA ASP A 68 11.71 3.80 -7.36
C ASP A 68 10.69 4.33 -6.35
N ASP A 69 10.46 5.63 -6.38
CA ASP A 69 9.57 6.37 -5.48
C ASP A 69 8.14 6.50 -6.01
N ARG A 70 7.85 5.98 -7.22
CA ARG A 70 6.49 5.99 -7.78
C ARG A 70 5.54 5.19 -6.91
N TYR A 71 4.37 5.73 -6.62
CA TYR A 71 3.37 5.06 -5.77
C TYR A 71 2.86 3.75 -6.40
N PHE A 72 2.70 3.73 -7.73
CA PHE A 72 2.23 2.56 -8.49
C PHE A 72 3.36 1.91 -9.29
N GLY A 73 3.32 0.57 -9.38
CA GLY A 73 4.24 -0.22 -10.21
C GLY A 73 3.72 -0.51 -11.61
N ASP A 74 2.50 -0.09 -11.94
CA ASP A 74 1.81 -0.38 -13.19
C ASP A 74 2.46 0.28 -14.41
N SER A 75 2.35 -0.37 -15.58
CA SER A 75 2.94 0.12 -16.83
C SER A 75 2.23 1.36 -17.40
N PHE A 76 0.92 1.48 -17.21
CA PHE A 76 0.11 2.55 -17.77
C PHE A 76 -0.41 3.46 -16.65
N GLN A 77 0.26 4.60 -16.46
CA GLN A 77 -0.08 5.60 -15.45
C GLN A 77 -0.41 6.92 -16.14
N GLN A 78 -1.71 7.19 -16.35
CA GLN A 78 -2.20 8.40 -17.03
C GLN A 78 -3.54 8.84 -16.43
N MET A 79 -3.80 10.15 -16.50
CA MET A 79 -5.11 10.72 -16.16
C MET A 79 -5.90 10.99 -17.45
N PRO A 80 -7.25 10.83 -17.44
CA PRO A 80 -8.06 11.28 -18.56
C PRO A 80 -7.84 12.78 -18.82
N ALA A 81 -7.44 13.14 -20.03
CA ALA A 81 -7.06 14.51 -20.40
C ALA A 81 -8.18 15.54 -20.14
N GLU A 82 -9.44 15.11 -20.24
CA GLU A 82 -10.62 15.94 -20.01
C GLU A 82 -11.37 15.58 -18.70
N GLY A 83 -10.71 14.86 -17.81
CA GLY A 83 -11.28 14.40 -16.53
C GLY A 83 -12.21 13.19 -16.67
N TYR A 84 -12.52 12.57 -15.51
CA TYR A 84 -13.30 11.34 -15.46
C TYR A 84 -14.74 11.53 -15.98
N THR A 85 -15.37 12.68 -15.72
CA THR A 85 -16.75 12.94 -16.17
C THR A 85 -16.88 12.87 -17.70
N ARG A 86 -15.95 13.47 -18.46
CA ARG A 86 -15.98 13.40 -19.93
C ARG A 86 -15.74 11.99 -20.45
N MET A 87 -14.84 11.24 -19.81
CA MET A 87 -14.61 9.84 -20.12
C MET A 87 -15.90 9.02 -19.94
N PHE A 88 -16.59 9.18 -18.81
CA PHE A 88 -17.86 8.50 -18.55
C PHE A 88 -18.97 8.91 -19.53
N GLN A 89 -19.09 10.20 -19.86
CA GLN A 89 -20.06 10.65 -20.87
C GLN A 89 -19.87 9.93 -22.20
N ARG A 90 -18.63 9.79 -22.68
CA ARG A 90 -18.32 9.05 -23.92
C ARG A 90 -18.58 7.55 -23.83
N MET A 91 -18.29 6.94 -22.67
CA MET A 91 -18.57 5.50 -22.46
C MET A 91 -20.08 5.20 -22.47
N LEU A 92 -20.91 6.14 -22.02
CA LEU A 92 -22.36 6.00 -21.95
C LEU A 92 -23.09 6.49 -23.22
N ASP A 93 -22.38 7.14 -24.15
CA ASP A 93 -22.92 7.66 -25.41
C ASP A 93 -23.07 6.55 -26.47
N HIS A 94 -23.79 5.49 -26.12
CA HIS A 94 -24.12 4.40 -27.02
C HIS A 94 -25.64 4.18 -27.01
N PRO A 95 -26.32 4.06 -28.17
CA PRO A 95 -27.78 3.95 -28.24
C PRO A 95 -28.42 2.83 -27.41
N ASN A 96 -27.65 1.79 -27.07
CA ASN A 96 -28.10 0.64 -26.27
C ASN A 96 -27.81 0.75 -24.77
N ILE A 97 -27.14 1.81 -24.31
CA ILE A 97 -26.87 2.07 -22.89
C ILE A 97 -27.89 3.13 -22.45
N LYS A 98 -28.79 2.74 -21.53
CA LYS A 98 -29.87 3.61 -21.00
C LYS A 98 -29.54 4.09 -19.59
#